data_AF-A0A1R3U0R5-F1
#
_entry.id   AF-A0A1R3U0R5-F1
#
_cell.length_a   1.000
_cell.length_b   1.000
_cell.length_c   1.000
_cell.angle_alpha   90.00
_cell.angle_beta   90.00
_cell.angle_gamma   90.00
#
_symmetry.space_group_name_H-M   'P 1'
#
loop_
_entity.id
_entity.type
_entity.pdbx_description
1 polymer ?
#
loop_
_entity_poly.entity_id
_entity_poly.type
_entity_poly.pdbx_seq_one_letter_code
_entity_poly.pdbx_strand_id
1 'polypeptide(L)'
;MLKSSGIHVFTALFATNEEASAFGHPRWEPEPSQDSSEEEYTAWEDRNPIWPMKSELGCSIDNDFVEIIWKSGKEPDWDYLVSRLDLTQVTKIRRQTQMANTLVLIDHMAIGGEPPEFMSTGKLTYHGRHKASS
;
A
#
# COMPACT_ATOMS: atom_id res chain seq x y z
N MET A 1 -24.71 -4.62 10.65
CA MET A 1 -24.13 -3.31 10.26
C MET A 1 -23.13 -3.57 9.16
N LEU A 2 -23.37 -3.11 7.93
CA LEU A 2 -22.34 -3.16 6.89
C LEU A 2 -21.19 -2.28 7.36
N LYS A 3 -20.03 -2.88 7.67
CA LYS A 3 -18.79 -2.13 7.89
C LYS A 3 -18.64 -1.19 6.68
N SER A 4 -18.67 0.11 6.92
CA SER A 4 -18.60 1.13 5.87
C SER A 4 -17.46 0.79 4.90
N SER A 5 -17.76 0.53 3.63
CA SER A 5 -16.77 0.34 2.58
C SER A 5 -16.01 1.66 2.39
N GLY A 6 -14.73 1.68 2.72
CA GLY A 6 -13.92 2.88 2.60
C GLY A 6 -12.50 2.52 2.18
N ILE A 7 -11.84 3.46 1.53
CA ILE A 7 -10.49 3.30 1.00
C ILE A 7 -9.58 4.20 1.83
N HIS A 8 -8.54 3.61 2.41
CA HIS A 8 -7.44 4.37 3.01
C HIS A 8 -6.52 4.82 1.89
N VAL A 9 -6.25 6.12 1.85
CA VAL A 9 -5.45 6.73 0.77
C VAL A 9 -4.12 7.19 1.34
N PHE A 10 -3.04 6.74 0.69
CA PHE A 10 -1.71 7.26 0.89
C PHE A 10 -1.12 7.73 -0.42
N THR A 11 -0.17 8.66 -0.32
CA THR A 11 0.70 9.05 -1.43
C THR A 11 2.15 8.74 -1.08
N ALA A 12 2.93 8.32 -2.06
CA ALA A 12 4.36 8.06 -1.93
C ALA A 12 5.14 8.64 -3.11
N LEU A 13 6.46 8.67 -2.96
CA LEU A 13 7.39 9.06 -3.99
C LEU A 13 8.42 7.94 -4.17
N PHE A 14 8.42 7.32 -5.35
CA PHE A 14 9.37 6.27 -5.71
C PHE A 14 10.12 6.64 -6.98
N ALA A 15 11.39 6.22 -7.10
CA ALA A 15 12.19 6.51 -8.27
C ALA A 15 11.67 5.79 -9.52
N THR A 16 11.20 4.55 -9.35
CA THR A 16 10.70 3.70 -10.45
C THR A 16 9.44 2.93 -10.06
N ASN A 17 8.76 2.38 -11.08
CA ASN A 17 7.62 1.48 -10.89
C ASN A 17 8.01 0.21 -10.12
N GLU A 18 9.20 -0.33 -10.42
CA GLU A 18 9.72 -1.53 -9.75
C GLU A 18 9.90 -1.28 -8.26
N GLU A 19 10.37 -0.10 -7.85
CA GLU A 19 10.49 0.26 -6.44
C GLU A 19 9.13 0.38 -5.76
N ALA A 20 8.15 1.03 -6.42
CA ALA A 20 6.79 1.15 -5.90
C ALA A 20 6.12 -0.22 -5.71
N SER A 21 6.24 -1.09 -6.71
CA SER A 21 5.72 -2.47 -6.67
C SER A 21 6.43 -3.30 -5.59
N ALA A 22 7.75 -3.21 -5.52
CA ALA A 22 8.58 -3.87 -4.50
C ALA A 22 8.25 -3.48 -3.06
N PHE A 23 7.80 -2.24 -2.87
CA PHE A 23 7.35 -1.73 -1.59
C PHE A 23 5.95 -2.22 -1.24
N GLY A 24 5.01 -2.06 -2.19
CA GLY A 24 3.58 -2.24 -1.97
C GLY A 24 3.09 -3.68 -2.02
N HIS A 25 3.82 -4.59 -2.64
CA HIS A 25 3.42 -6.00 -2.77
C HIS A 25 4.39 -6.97 -2.08
N PRO A 26 3.87 -8.09 -1.53
CA PRO A 26 4.71 -9.13 -0.97
C PRO A 26 5.57 -9.77 -2.07
N ARG A 27 6.83 -10.02 -1.75
CA ARG A 27 7.76 -10.72 -2.63
C ARG A 27 8.47 -11.82 -1.87
N TRP A 28 8.68 -12.94 -2.56
CA TRP A 28 9.43 -14.06 -2.04
C TRP A 28 10.86 -14.00 -2.58
N GLU A 29 11.83 -14.18 -1.71
CA GLU A 29 13.19 -14.56 -2.13
C GLU A 29 13.13 -15.91 -2.87
N PRO A 30 14.09 -16.20 -3.77
CA PRO A 30 14.20 -17.53 -4.36
C PRO A 30 14.20 -18.59 -3.26
N GLU A 31 13.37 -19.62 -3.43
CA GLU A 31 13.32 -20.74 -2.50
C GLU A 31 14.71 -21.41 -2.43
N PRO A 32 15.19 -21.77 -1.23
CA PRO A 32 16.43 -22.52 -1.08
C PRO A 32 16.38 -23.84 -1.86
N SER A 33 17.56 -24.36 -2.20
CA SER A 33 17.65 -25.63 -2.92
C SER A 33 17.15 -26.80 -2.06
N GLN A 34 16.80 -27.93 -2.70
CA GLN A 34 16.43 -29.15 -1.96
C GLN A 34 17.60 -29.72 -1.13
N ASP A 35 18.83 -29.32 -1.45
CA ASP A 35 20.04 -29.71 -0.71
C ASP A 35 20.35 -28.77 0.47
N SER A 36 19.55 -27.71 0.66
CA SER A 36 19.71 -26.76 1.76
C SER A 36 19.34 -27.39 3.10
N SER A 37 19.99 -26.92 4.16
CA SER A 37 19.72 -27.39 5.53
C SER A 37 18.33 -26.95 6.03
N GLU A 38 17.77 -27.65 7.01
CA GLU A 38 16.52 -27.24 7.67
C GLU A 38 16.65 -25.85 8.31
N GLU A 39 17.83 -25.52 8.87
CA GLU A 39 18.11 -24.20 9.43
C GLU A 39 18.10 -23.10 8.36
N GLU A 40 18.63 -23.38 7.17
CA GLU A 40 18.62 -22.44 6.04
C GLU A 40 17.20 -22.20 5.53
N TYR A 41 16.39 -23.27 5.42
CA TYR A 41 14.99 -23.16 5.01
C TYR A 41 14.16 -22.37 6.02
N THR A 42 14.30 -22.67 7.32
CA THR A 42 13.62 -21.95 8.40
C THR A 42 13.98 -20.46 8.38
N ALA A 43 15.27 -20.13 8.24
CA ALA A 43 15.71 -18.74 8.17
C ALA A 43 15.19 -18.01 6.91
N TRP A 44 14.91 -18.73 5.83
CA TRP A 44 14.26 -18.18 4.65
C TRP A 44 12.76 -17.96 4.89
N GLU A 45 12.05 -18.89 5.52
CA GLU A 45 10.64 -18.72 5.89
C GLU A 45 10.45 -17.51 6.81
N ASP A 46 11.32 -17.34 7.80
CA ASP A 46 11.25 -16.21 8.76
C ASP A 46 11.39 -14.83 8.09
N ARG A 47 12.07 -14.75 6.94
CA ARG A 47 12.24 -13.50 6.18
C ARG A 47 11.17 -13.29 5.12
N ASN A 48 10.36 -14.31 4.81
CA ASN A 48 9.43 -14.29 3.70
C ASN A 48 7.95 -14.38 4.15
N PRO A 49 7.01 -13.76 3.40
CA PRO A 49 7.28 -12.84 2.30
C PRO A 49 7.85 -11.52 2.80
N ILE A 50 8.79 -10.95 2.03
CA ILE A 50 9.28 -9.59 2.24
C ILE A 50 8.19 -8.63 1.80
N TRP A 51 7.65 -7.85 2.72
CA TRP A 51 6.62 -6.86 2.43
C TRP A 51 6.85 -5.54 3.20
N PRO A 52 7.66 -4.62 2.64
CA PRO A 52 8.05 -3.39 3.32
C PRO A 52 6.87 -2.53 3.77
N MET A 53 5.82 -2.40 2.93
CA MET A 53 4.62 -1.65 3.29
C MET A 53 3.92 -2.23 4.51
N LYS A 54 3.75 -3.55 4.59
CA LYS A 54 3.11 -4.21 5.75
C LYS A 54 3.92 -3.98 7.02
N SER A 55 5.24 -4.08 6.95
CA SER A 55 6.13 -3.80 8.08
C SER A 55 6.04 -2.33 8.52
N GLU A 56 5.97 -1.39 7.58
CA GLU A 56 5.90 0.05 7.87
C GLU A 56 4.54 0.47 8.44
N LEU A 57 3.45 -0.17 8.00
CA LEU A 57 2.10 0.08 8.52
C LEU A 57 1.77 -0.68 9.81
N GLY A 58 2.53 -1.73 10.13
CA GLY A 58 2.43 -2.45 11.40
C GLY A 58 1.12 -3.23 11.59
N CYS A 59 0.42 -3.61 10.52
CA CYS A 59 -0.83 -4.35 10.61
C CYS A 59 -0.93 -5.51 9.63
N SER A 60 -1.92 -6.38 9.86
CA SER A 60 -2.25 -7.44 8.91
C SER A 60 -3.06 -6.84 7.76
N ILE A 61 -2.55 -6.98 6.54
CA ILE A 61 -3.16 -6.46 5.32
C ILE A 61 -3.28 -7.62 4.34
N ASP A 62 -4.46 -7.77 3.75
CA ASP A 62 -4.69 -8.63 2.59
C ASP A 62 -4.24 -7.90 1.31
N ASN A 63 -3.26 -8.49 0.61
CA ASN A 63 -2.64 -7.89 -0.58
C ASN A 63 -3.64 -7.73 -1.74
N ASP A 64 -4.68 -8.57 -1.82
CA ASP A 64 -5.65 -8.53 -2.93
C ASP A 64 -6.48 -7.25 -2.93
N PHE A 65 -6.49 -6.52 -1.82
CA PHE A 65 -7.22 -5.26 -1.62
C PHE A 65 -6.29 -4.04 -1.54
N VAL A 66 -5.03 -4.19 -1.96
CA VAL A 66 -4.04 -3.12 -2.05
C VAL A 66 -3.82 -2.76 -3.52
N GLU A 67 -3.97 -1.48 -3.85
CA GLU A 67 -3.68 -0.96 -5.18
C GLU A 67 -2.49 0.00 -5.13
N ILE A 68 -1.47 -0.24 -5.97
CA ILE A 68 -0.29 0.61 -6.11
C ILE A 68 -0.27 1.21 -7.51
N ILE A 69 -0.48 2.51 -7.62
CA ILE A 69 -0.60 3.22 -8.89
C ILE A 69 0.54 4.21 -9.01
N TRP A 70 1.62 3.78 -9.66
CA TRP A 70 2.80 4.61 -9.94
C TRP A 70 2.68 5.28 -11.30
N LYS A 71 3.08 6.55 -11.39
CA LYS A 71 3.34 7.25 -12.65
C LYS A 71 4.76 7.77 -12.71
N SER A 72 5.32 7.82 -13.91
CA SER A 72 6.54 8.59 -14.15
C SER A 72 6.25 10.08 -13.97
N GLY A 73 7.19 10.80 -13.35
CA GLY A 73 7.07 12.24 -13.08
C GLY A 73 6.87 12.57 -11.61
N LYS A 74 6.22 13.72 -11.36
CA LYS A 74 6.12 14.35 -10.02
C LYS A 74 4.69 14.51 -9.52
N GLU A 75 3.71 13.91 -10.21
CA GLU A 75 2.32 13.88 -9.76
C GLU A 75 1.77 12.44 -9.84
N PRO A 76 0.93 12.03 -8.88
CA PRO A 76 0.25 10.75 -8.93
C PRO A 76 -0.90 10.76 -9.95
N ASP A 77 -1.50 9.60 -10.20
CA ASP A 77 -2.65 9.48 -11.10
C ASP A 77 -3.96 10.00 -10.46
N TRP A 78 -4.15 11.31 -10.50
CA TRP A 78 -5.37 11.93 -9.96
C TRP A 78 -6.64 11.46 -10.68
N ASP A 79 -6.56 11.18 -11.98
CA ASP A 79 -7.71 10.71 -12.76
C ASP A 79 -8.12 9.30 -12.30
N TYR A 80 -7.13 8.44 -12.01
CA TYR A 80 -7.39 7.16 -11.36
C TYR A 80 -8.08 7.34 -10.02
N LEU A 81 -7.60 8.26 -9.17
CA LEU A 81 -8.22 8.48 -7.86
C LEU A 81 -9.67 8.99 -7.97
N VAL A 82 -9.98 9.81 -8.97
CA VAL A 82 -11.37 10.24 -9.27
C VAL A 82 -12.25 9.08 -9.70
N SER A 83 -11.70 8.04 -10.33
CA SER A 83 -12.48 6.83 -10.62
C SER A 83 -12.85 6.02 -9.37
N ARG A 84 -12.08 6.18 -8.27
CA ARG A 84 -12.27 5.44 -7.01
C ARG A 84 -13.00 6.24 -5.93
N LEU A 85 -12.94 7.57 -5.97
CA LEU A 85 -13.46 8.49 -4.95
C LEU A 85 -14.18 9.70 -5.57
N ASP A 86 -15.09 10.30 -4.81
CA ASP A 86 -15.73 11.56 -5.22
C ASP A 86 -14.72 12.70 -5.45
N LEU A 87 -14.97 13.52 -6.46
CA LEU A 87 -14.11 14.63 -6.87
C LEU A 87 -13.76 15.61 -5.73
N THR A 88 -14.70 15.83 -4.79
CA THR A 88 -14.48 16.70 -3.63
C THR A 88 -13.42 16.14 -2.68
N GLN A 89 -13.42 14.81 -2.48
CA GLN A 89 -12.42 14.10 -1.69
C GLN A 89 -11.06 14.17 -2.38
N VAL A 90 -11.00 13.87 -3.69
CA VAL A 90 -9.76 13.93 -4.48
C VAL A 90 -9.14 15.34 -4.47
N THR A 91 -9.96 16.37 -4.64
CA THR A 91 -9.49 17.77 -4.63
C THR A 91 -8.86 18.14 -3.29
N LYS A 92 -9.41 17.63 -2.17
CA LYS A 92 -8.83 17.84 -0.84
C LYS A 92 -7.47 17.16 -0.71
N ILE A 93 -7.38 15.88 -1.08
CA ILE A 93 -6.14 15.09 -1.07
C ILE A 93 -5.06 15.76 -1.93
N ARG A 94 -5.40 16.17 -3.15
CA ARG A 94 -4.50 16.85 -4.07
C ARG A 94 -3.93 18.14 -3.49
N ARG A 95 -4.73 18.94 -2.79
CA ARG A 95 -4.26 20.19 -2.13
C ARG A 95 -3.30 19.94 -0.97
N GLN A 96 -3.41 18.77 -0.31
CA GLN A 96 -2.56 18.38 0.82
C GLN A 96 -1.28 17.67 0.35
N THR A 97 -1.24 17.21 -0.90
CA THR A 97 -0.11 16.48 -1.46
C THR A 97 0.94 17.47 -1.99
N GLN A 98 2.15 17.42 -1.44
CA GLN A 98 3.26 18.27 -1.89
C GLN A 98 3.97 17.68 -3.11
N MET A 99 4.64 16.53 -2.94
CA MET A 99 5.39 15.85 -4.00
C MET A 99 5.17 14.36 -3.85
N ALA A 100 4.52 13.76 -4.83
CA ALA A 100 4.25 12.33 -4.89
C ALA A 100 4.11 11.91 -6.35
N ASN A 101 4.35 10.64 -6.64
CA ASN A 101 4.10 10.07 -7.96
C ASN A 101 3.35 8.73 -7.89
N THR A 102 3.00 8.30 -6.68
CA THR A 102 2.37 7.01 -6.42
C THR A 102 1.17 7.18 -5.50
N LEU A 103 0.05 6.55 -5.86
CA LEU A 103 -1.08 6.31 -4.97
C LEU A 103 -0.96 4.91 -4.39
N VAL A 104 -1.22 4.81 -3.09
CA VAL A 104 -1.40 3.54 -2.40
C VAL A 104 -2.79 3.55 -1.80
N LEU A 105 -3.65 2.67 -2.31
CA LEU A 105 -5.03 2.54 -1.87
C LEU A 105 -5.18 1.21 -1.15
N ILE A 106 -5.74 1.24 0.06
CA ILE A 106 -6.00 0.04 0.85
C ILE A 106 -7.49 0.02 1.17
N ASP A 107 -8.22 -0.97 0.64
CA ASP A 107 -9.62 -1.15 1.07
C ASP A 107 -9.64 -1.42 2.57
N HIS A 108 -10.56 -0.79 3.29
CA HIS A 108 -10.73 -1.01 4.71
C HIS A 108 -10.99 -2.49 5.05
N MET A 109 -11.57 -3.25 4.12
CA MET A 109 -11.78 -4.70 4.25
C MET A 109 -10.49 -5.50 4.21
N ALA A 110 -9.39 -4.95 3.68
CA ALA A 110 -8.08 -5.57 3.66
C ALA A 110 -7.47 -5.76 5.05
N ILE A 111 -7.92 -4.95 6.02
CA ILE A 111 -7.25 -4.85 7.31
C ILE A 111 -7.79 -5.94 8.24
N GLY A 112 -6.91 -6.88 8.58
CA GLY A 112 -7.22 -7.94 9.53
C GLY A 112 -7.25 -7.42 10.95
N GLY A 113 -8.30 -7.76 11.70
CA GLY A 113 -8.43 -7.39 13.12
C GLY A 113 -8.92 -5.96 13.34
N GLU A 114 -8.47 -5.34 14.43
CA GLU A 114 -8.70 -3.93 14.69
C GLU A 114 -7.70 -3.09 13.87
N PRO A 115 -8.18 -2.20 12.97
CA PRO A 115 -7.28 -1.44 12.13
C PRO A 115 -6.47 -0.48 13.00
N PRO A 116 -5.13 -0.38 12.81
CA PRO A 116 -4.36 0.63 13.49
C PRO A 116 -4.84 2.02 13.07
N GLU A 117 -4.61 3.00 13.92
CA GLU A 117 -4.73 4.39 13.50
C GLU A 117 -3.60 4.68 12.51
N PHE A 118 -3.91 4.63 11.21
CA PHE A 118 -2.92 4.92 10.19
C PHE A 118 -2.42 6.36 10.31
N MET A 119 -1.11 6.51 10.14
CA MET A 119 -0.40 7.78 10.18
C MET A 119 0.52 7.85 8.97
N SER A 120 0.99 9.05 8.66
CA SER A 120 2.11 9.19 7.73
C SER A 120 3.36 8.55 8.32
N THR A 121 4.13 7.90 7.47
CA THR A 121 5.37 7.18 7.79
C THR A 121 6.53 7.79 7.00
N GLY A 122 7.69 7.12 6.97
CA GLY A 122 8.84 7.61 6.22
C GLY A 122 8.61 7.64 4.71
N LYS A 123 7.91 6.64 4.16
CA LYS A 123 7.63 6.51 2.73
C LYS A 123 6.20 6.88 2.33
N LEU A 124 5.24 6.84 3.27
CA LEU A 124 3.83 7.07 2.98
C LEU A 124 3.33 8.35 3.65
N THR A 125 2.68 9.21 2.88
CA THR A 125 1.85 10.29 3.43
C THR A 125 0.40 9.83 3.48
N TYR A 126 -0.19 9.77 4.67
CA TYR A 126 -1.58 9.35 4.84
C TYR A 126 -2.55 10.52 4.67
N HIS A 127 -3.63 10.31 3.92
CA HIS A 127 -4.66 11.32 3.65
C HIS A 127 -6.01 11.03 4.31
N GLY A 128 -6.14 9.89 4.99
CA GLY A 128 -7.36 9.49 5.67
C GLY A 128 -8.08 8.33 5.00
N ARG A 129 -9.20 7.98 5.61
CA ARG A 129 -10.17 7.03 5.07
C ARG A 129 -11.27 7.78 4.33
N HIS A 130 -11.53 7.36 3.11
CA HIS A 130 -12.47 7.98 2.19
C HIS A 130 -13.57 7.02 1.79
N LYS A 131 -14.74 7.55 1.45
CA LYS A 131 -15.83 6.74 0.92
C LYS A 131 -15.55 6.46 -0.55
N ALA A 132 -15.60 5.19 -0.96
CA ALA A 132 -15.54 4.81 -2.36
C ALA A 132 -16.68 5.46 -3.16
N SER A 133 -16.41 5.85 -4.40
CA SER A 133 -17.45 6.25 -5.35
C SER A 133 -18.42 5.07 -5.55
N SER A 134 -19.72 5.39 -5.57
CA SER A 134 -20.81 4.43 -5.81
C SER A 134 -21.25 4.43 -7.26
#